data_AF-A0A963Z105-F1
#
_entry.id   AF-A0A963Z105-F1
#
_cell.length_a   1.000
_cell.length_b   1.000
_cell.length_c   1.000
_cell.angle_alpha   90.00
_cell.angle_beta   90.00
_cell.angle_gamma   90.00
#
_symmetry.space_group_name_H-M   'P 1'
#
loop_
_entity.id
_entity.type
_entity.pdbx_description
1 polymer ?
#
loop_
_entity_poly.entity_id
_entity_poly.type
_entity_poly.pdbx_seq_one_letter_code
_entity_poly.pdbx_strand_id
1 'polypeptide(L)'
;MSGLLVLVVGPSGSGKDTLLAGAAAALQDDPRFVFARRTVTREAANEDHDTASVPAFLARQAAGDFAITWEAHGLHYGVPAQNLRALADGQTVVINVSRAVIAEVAARFPVAVVEITAPIALRSQRLADRHRETAADIAERLSREVPLQAERLHSIVNDGSIAEGIGALVRLLKDLQPALCR
;
A
#
# COMPACT_ATOMS: atom_id res chain seq x y z
N MET A 1 23.76 -3.97 -3.63
CA MET A 1 22.91 -4.44 -2.50
C MET A 1 21.50 -4.59 -3.04
N SER A 2 20.74 -5.60 -2.61
CA SER A 2 19.32 -5.69 -2.98
C SER A 2 18.53 -4.59 -2.27
N GLY A 3 17.60 -3.96 -2.99
CA GLY A 3 16.69 -2.96 -2.46
C GLY A 3 15.71 -3.53 -1.44
N LEU A 4 14.89 -2.65 -0.87
CA LEU A 4 13.89 -3.01 0.14
C LEU A 4 12.49 -2.81 -0.41
N LEU A 5 11.63 -3.80 -0.22
CA LEU A 5 10.22 -3.69 -0.52
C LEU A 5 9.44 -3.26 0.72
N VAL A 6 8.82 -2.08 0.69
CA VAL A 6 7.98 -1.59 1.78
C VAL A 6 6.51 -1.83 1.43
N LEU A 7 5.89 -2.78 2.13
CA LEU A 7 4.48 -3.13 1.97
C LEU A 7 3.63 -2.30 2.93
N VAL A 8 2.83 -1.40 2.39
CA VAL A 8 1.94 -0.54 3.16
C VAL A 8 0.55 -1.13 3.18
N VAL A 9 0.08 -1.45 4.38
CA VAL A 9 -1.25 -1.99 4.65
C VAL A 9 -2.00 -1.08 5.60
N GLY A 10 -3.32 -1.22 5.67
CA GLY A 10 -4.12 -0.43 6.58
C GLY A 10 -5.59 -0.71 6.36
N PRO A 11 -6.41 -0.71 7.43
CA PRO A 11 -7.83 -0.93 7.28
C PRO A 11 -8.51 0.24 6.57
N SER A 12 -9.73 0.00 6.09
CA SER A 12 -10.57 1.06 5.53
C SER A 12 -10.76 2.20 6.53
N GLY A 13 -10.67 3.45 6.04
CA GLY A 13 -10.78 4.66 6.87
C GLY A 13 -9.49 5.07 7.60
N SER A 14 -8.38 4.33 7.48
CA SER A 14 -7.12 4.69 8.16
C SER A 14 -6.41 5.92 7.56
N GLY A 15 -6.77 6.34 6.35
CA GLY A 15 -6.10 7.43 5.64
C GLY A 15 -4.81 7.03 4.93
N LYS A 16 -4.54 5.72 4.81
CA LYS A 16 -3.38 5.15 4.09
C LYS A 16 -3.12 5.82 2.73
N ASP A 17 -4.14 5.93 1.88
CA ASP A 17 -3.96 6.44 0.52
C ASP A 17 -3.59 7.93 0.50
N THR A 18 -4.16 8.72 1.42
CA THR A 18 -3.79 10.12 1.64
C THR A 18 -2.35 10.27 2.10
N LEU A 19 -1.91 9.47 3.07
CA LEU A 19 -0.53 9.55 3.56
C LEU A 19 0.48 9.08 2.50
N LEU A 20 0.14 8.04 1.73
CA LEU A 20 0.98 7.57 0.63
C LEU A 20 1.12 8.61 -0.49
N ALA A 21 0.02 9.27 -0.89
CA ALA A 21 0.08 10.34 -1.88
C ALA A 21 0.97 11.50 -1.40
N GLY A 22 0.82 11.90 -0.14
CA GLY A 22 1.65 12.93 0.46
C GLY A 22 3.12 12.54 0.60
N ALA A 23 3.42 11.29 0.97
CA ALA A 23 4.79 10.80 1.04
C ALA A 23 5.44 10.68 -0.35
N ALA A 24 4.68 10.25 -1.37
CA ALA A 24 5.14 10.21 -2.75
C ALA A 24 5.50 11.62 -3.25
N ALA A 25 4.65 12.62 -2.96
CA ALA A 25 4.96 14.02 -3.28
C ALA A 25 6.18 14.54 -2.51
N ALA A 26 6.31 14.22 -1.22
CA ALA A 26 7.44 14.67 -0.40
C ALA A 26 8.79 14.03 -0.78
N LEU A 27 8.77 12.87 -1.46
CA LEU A 27 9.96 12.11 -1.86
C LEU A 27 10.17 12.07 -3.38
N GLN A 28 9.43 12.87 -4.16
CA GLN A 28 9.45 12.82 -5.63
C GLN A 28 10.84 13.06 -6.24
N ASP A 29 11.65 13.89 -5.60
CA ASP A 29 13.01 14.24 -6.04
C ASP A 29 14.11 13.35 -5.41
N ASP A 30 13.73 12.38 -4.57
CA ASP A 30 14.67 11.46 -3.94
C ASP A 30 14.74 10.14 -4.72
N PRO A 31 15.77 9.93 -5.56
CA PRO A 31 15.84 8.77 -6.45
C PRO A 31 16.01 7.46 -5.70
N ARG A 32 16.17 7.47 -4.37
CA ARG A 32 16.24 6.23 -3.58
C ARG A 32 14.87 5.60 -3.35
N PHE A 33 13.77 6.31 -3.65
CA PHE A 33 12.41 5.84 -3.43
C PHE A 33 11.64 5.73 -4.74
N VAL A 34 10.87 4.63 -4.86
CA VAL A 34 9.93 4.43 -5.96
C VAL A 34 8.58 4.05 -5.35
N PHE A 35 7.54 4.80 -5.67
CA PHE A 35 6.16 4.48 -5.27
C PHE A 35 5.49 3.68 -6.39
N ALA A 36 5.26 2.40 -6.16
CA ALA A 36 4.73 1.51 -7.18
C ALA A 36 3.23 1.75 -7.39
N ARG A 37 2.84 1.98 -8.64
CA ARG A 37 1.45 1.97 -9.06
C ARG A 37 0.92 0.52 -9.08
N ARG A 38 -0.36 0.36 -8.78
CA ARG A 38 -1.09 -0.90 -8.95
C ARG A 38 -2.03 -0.81 -10.15
N THR A 39 -2.26 -1.91 -10.85
CA THR A 39 -3.41 -2.06 -11.75
C THR A 39 -4.56 -2.69 -10.97
N VAL A 40 -5.78 -2.15 -11.12
CA VAL A 40 -6.98 -2.66 -10.45
C VAL A 40 -8.11 -2.83 -11.46
N THR A 41 -8.96 -3.84 -11.28
CA THR A 41 -10.12 -4.09 -12.17
C THR A 41 -11.35 -3.22 -11.89
N ARG A 42 -11.17 -2.11 -11.18
CA ARG A 42 -12.24 -1.13 -10.88
C ARG A 42 -12.09 0.09 -11.77
N GLU A 43 -13.19 0.75 -12.09
CA GLU A 43 -13.11 2.07 -12.73
C GLU A 43 -12.27 3.04 -11.88
N ALA A 44 -11.49 3.89 -12.55
CA ALA A 44 -10.60 4.82 -11.89
C ALA A 44 -11.41 5.75 -10.97
N ALA A 45 -11.18 5.62 -9.66
CA ALA A 45 -11.79 6.52 -8.69
C ALA A 45 -10.76 6.90 -7.64
N ASN A 46 -10.50 8.22 -7.56
CA ASN A 46 -9.81 9.02 -6.53
C ASN A 46 -8.48 8.52 -5.94
N GLU A 47 -8.01 7.33 -6.28
CA GLU A 47 -6.71 6.78 -5.88
C GLU A 47 -5.82 6.65 -7.12
N ASP A 48 -4.52 6.79 -6.90
CA ASP A 48 -3.55 6.75 -7.98
C ASP A 48 -3.20 5.31 -8.37
N HIS A 49 -3.97 4.75 -9.32
CA HIS A 49 -3.80 3.40 -9.85
C HIS A 49 -4.08 3.34 -11.35
N ASP A 50 -3.55 2.33 -12.02
CA ASP A 50 -3.94 1.98 -13.38
C ASP A 50 -5.23 1.15 -13.34
N THR A 51 -6.04 1.25 -14.39
CA THR A 51 -7.31 0.52 -14.49
C THR A 51 -7.26 -0.46 -15.66
N ALA A 52 -7.83 -1.66 -15.48
CA ALA A 52 -8.01 -2.63 -16.54
C ALA A 52 -9.39 -3.29 -16.44
N SER A 53 -9.95 -3.76 -17.54
CA SER A 53 -11.10 -4.68 -17.46
C SER A 53 -10.63 -6.02 -16.87
N VAL A 54 -11.56 -6.80 -16.31
CA VAL A 54 -11.23 -8.16 -15.80
C VAL A 54 -10.58 -9.03 -16.89
N PRO A 55 -11.10 -9.13 -18.12
CA PRO A 55 -10.45 -9.91 -19.17
C PRO A 55 -9.03 -9.43 -19.50
N ALA A 56 -8.81 -8.11 -19.56
CA ALA A 56 -7.48 -7.55 -19.83
C ALA A 56 -6.51 -7.82 -18.69
N PHE A 57 -6.96 -7.72 -17.43
CA PHE A 57 -6.15 -8.02 -16.27
C PHE A 57 -5.70 -9.49 -16.28
N LEU A 58 -6.62 -10.43 -16.49
CA LEU A 58 -6.33 -11.87 -16.51
C LEU A 58 -5.39 -12.24 -17.66
N ALA A 59 -5.54 -11.62 -18.83
CA ALA A 59 -4.63 -11.81 -19.96
C ALA A 59 -3.19 -11.37 -19.60
N ARG A 60 -3.04 -10.20 -18.98
CA ARG A 60 -1.74 -9.69 -18.50
C ARG A 60 -1.14 -10.58 -17.41
N GLN A 61 -1.97 -11.07 -16.48
CA GLN A 61 -1.53 -12.01 -15.45
C GLN A 61 -1.02 -13.31 -16.07
N ALA A 62 -1.74 -13.88 -17.04
CA ALA A 62 -1.31 -15.09 -17.76
C ALA A 62 -0.02 -14.88 -18.56
N ALA A 63 0.22 -13.65 -19.05
CA ALA A 63 1.46 -13.27 -19.74
C ALA A 63 2.66 -13.03 -18.78
N GLY A 64 2.44 -13.04 -17.46
CA GLY A 64 3.50 -12.78 -16.47
C GLY A 64 3.82 -11.30 -16.25
N ASP A 65 2.93 -10.39 -16.65
CA ASP A 65 3.15 -8.93 -16.53
C ASP A 65 3.23 -8.44 -15.09
N PHE A 66 2.58 -9.16 -14.16
CA PHE A 66 2.50 -8.77 -12.75
C PHE A 66 3.48 -9.59 -11.91
N ALA A 67 4.21 -8.92 -11.04
CA ALA A 67 5.07 -9.59 -10.05
C ALA A 67 4.29 -10.04 -8.81
N ILE A 68 3.24 -9.30 -8.46
CA ILE A 68 2.38 -9.54 -7.30
C ILE A 68 0.94 -9.37 -7.78
N THR A 69 0.06 -10.32 -7.47
CA THR A 69 -1.38 -10.24 -7.76
C THR A 69 -2.20 -10.71 -6.58
N TRP A 70 -3.36 -10.11 -6.35
CA TRP A 70 -4.32 -10.60 -5.36
C TRP A 70 -5.73 -10.20 -5.72
N GLU A 71 -6.68 -10.81 -5.01
CA GLU A 71 -8.09 -10.48 -5.07
C GLU A 71 -8.56 -9.91 -3.74
N ALA A 72 -9.38 -8.88 -3.80
CA ALA A 72 -10.06 -8.34 -2.63
C ALA A 72 -11.37 -7.67 -3.06
N HIS A 73 -12.44 -7.89 -2.31
CA HIS A 73 -13.75 -7.26 -2.55
C HIS A 73 -14.27 -7.44 -3.99
N GLY A 74 -14.04 -8.61 -4.61
CA GLY A 74 -14.46 -8.90 -5.98
C GLY A 74 -13.64 -8.18 -7.07
N LEU A 75 -12.51 -7.59 -6.70
CA LEU A 75 -11.60 -6.91 -7.63
C LEU A 75 -10.26 -7.63 -7.67
N HIS A 76 -9.62 -7.59 -8.84
CA HIS A 76 -8.24 -8.03 -9.01
C HIS A 76 -7.29 -6.84 -8.91
N TYR A 77 -6.17 -7.09 -8.28
CA TYR A 77 -5.11 -6.12 -8.05
C TYR A 77 -3.79 -6.73 -8.53
N GLY A 78 -2.98 -5.94 -9.20
CA GLY A 78 -1.69 -6.38 -9.72
C GLY A 78 -0.64 -5.28 -9.63
N VAL A 79 0.58 -5.65 -9.25
CA VAL A 79 1.74 -4.76 -9.32
C VAL A 79 2.56 -5.17 -10.55
N PRO A 80 2.66 -4.31 -11.58
CA PRO A 80 3.46 -4.60 -12.76
C PRO A 80 4.91 -4.95 -12.39
N ALA A 81 5.48 -6.00 -12.99
CA ALA A 81 6.82 -6.48 -12.66
C ALA A 81 7.90 -5.40 -12.87
N GLN A 82 7.69 -4.51 -13.84
CA GLN A 82 8.56 -3.36 -14.08
C GLN A 82 8.71 -2.44 -12.86
N ASN A 83 7.70 -2.35 -11.99
CA ASN A 83 7.72 -1.50 -10.79
C ASN A 83 8.67 -2.04 -9.72
N LEU A 84 9.04 -3.33 -9.80
CA LEU A 84 10.00 -3.95 -8.87
C LEU A 84 11.44 -3.91 -9.38
N ARG A 85 11.70 -3.46 -10.62
CA ARG A 85 13.07 -3.42 -11.19
C ARG A 85 14.02 -2.56 -10.36
N ALA A 86 13.51 -1.49 -9.77
CA ALA A 86 14.22 -0.60 -8.86
C ALA A 86 14.82 -1.31 -7.64
N LEU A 87 14.28 -2.46 -7.23
CA LEU A 87 14.89 -3.28 -6.17
C LEU A 87 16.27 -3.81 -6.57
N ALA A 88 16.51 -4.10 -7.85
CA ALA A 88 17.82 -4.55 -8.32
C ALA A 88 18.90 -3.46 -8.16
N ASP A 89 18.49 -2.20 -8.24
CA ASP A 89 19.36 -1.02 -8.11
C ASP A 89 19.56 -0.59 -6.65
N GLY A 90 19.06 -1.36 -5.68
CA GLY A 90 19.18 -1.05 -4.25
C GLY A 90 18.18 -0.01 -3.74
N GLN A 91 17.20 0.40 -4.56
CA GLN A 91 16.21 1.41 -4.18
C GLN A 91 15.13 0.80 -3.25
N THR A 92 14.42 1.67 -2.55
CA THR A 92 13.26 1.31 -1.73
C THR A 92 11.99 1.45 -2.57
N VAL A 93 11.29 0.33 -2.79
CA VAL A 93 10.01 0.32 -3.51
C VAL A 93 8.86 0.27 -2.50
N VAL A 94 8.00 1.29 -2.51
CA VAL A 94 6.85 1.40 -1.60
C VAL A 94 5.59 0.97 -2.35
N ILE A 95 4.86 0.00 -1.79
CA ILE A 95 3.68 -0.58 -2.43
C ILE A 95 2.53 -0.65 -1.45
N ASN A 96 1.38 -0.18 -1.91
CA ASN A 96 0.12 -0.31 -1.18
C ASN A 96 -0.58 -1.61 -1.57
N VAL A 97 -0.71 -2.52 -0.59
CA VAL A 97 -1.17 -3.90 -0.80
C VAL A 97 -2.22 -4.32 0.24
N SER A 98 -2.81 -5.51 0.03
CA SER A 98 -3.62 -6.20 1.04
C SER A 98 -2.74 -6.98 2.02
N ARG A 99 -3.23 -7.23 3.24
CA ARG A 99 -2.56 -8.12 4.20
C ARG A 99 -2.37 -9.54 3.66
N ALA A 100 -3.28 -9.97 2.77
CA ALA A 100 -3.29 -11.32 2.20
C ALA A 100 -2.02 -11.68 1.40
N VAL A 101 -1.32 -10.69 0.82
CA VAL A 101 -0.13 -10.96 0.00
C VAL A 101 1.18 -10.91 0.78
N ILE A 102 1.16 -10.48 2.04
CA ILE A 102 2.40 -10.22 2.79
C ILE A 102 3.28 -11.46 2.86
N ALA A 103 2.71 -12.61 3.25
CA ALA A 103 3.48 -13.85 3.41
C ALA A 103 4.10 -14.32 2.08
N GLU A 104 3.34 -14.28 0.98
CA GLU A 104 3.83 -14.68 -0.34
C GLU A 104 4.97 -13.75 -0.81
N VAL A 105 4.80 -12.45 -0.62
CA VAL A 105 5.79 -11.45 -1.05
C VAL A 105 7.05 -11.51 -0.18
N ALA A 106 6.90 -11.71 1.13
CA ALA A 106 8.00 -11.87 2.08
C ALA A 106 8.87 -13.11 1.79
N ALA A 107 8.28 -14.18 1.24
CA ALA A 107 9.02 -15.36 0.82
C ALA A 107 9.92 -15.13 -0.40
N ARG A 108 9.71 -14.03 -1.14
CA ARG A 108 10.37 -13.74 -2.43
C ARG A 108 11.32 -12.54 -2.38
N PHE A 109 11.08 -11.60 -1.46
CA PHE A 109 11.81 -10.33 -1.39
C PHE A 109 12.15 -9.94 0.06
N PRO A 110 13.23 -9.17 0.29
CA PRO A 110 13.41 -8.46 1.55
C PRO A 110 12.27 -7.46 1.74
N VAL A 111 11.46 -7.65 2.79
CA VAL A 111 10.29 -6.81 3.06
C VAL A 111 10.37 -6.09 4.40
N ALA A 112 9.80 -4.88 4.44
CA ALA A 112 9.32 -4.25 5.67
C ALA A 112 7.83 -3.94 5.49
N VAL A 113 7.03 -4.17 6.53
CA VAL A 113 5.59 -3.92 6.50
C VAL A 113 5.30 -2.67 7.32
N VAL A 114 4.54 -1.73 6.74
CA VAL A 114 4.06 -0.53 7.42
C VAL A 114 2.54 -0.58 7.49
N GLU A 115 2.01 -0.72 8.69
CA GLU A 115 0.58 -0.62 8.97
C GLU A 115 0.20 0.83 9.25
N ILE A 116 -0.64 1.42 8.42
CA ILE A 116 -1.29 2.71 8.70
C ILE A 116 -2.68 2.41 9.28
N THR A 117 -2.87 2.71 10.55
CA THR A 117 -4.11 2.50 11.30
C THR A 117 -4.69 3.82 11.82
N ALA A 118 -5.89 3.78 12.38
CA ALA A 118 -6.50 4.86 13.14
C ALA A 118 -7.54 4.28 14.11
N PRO A 119 -7.87 4.98 15.21
CA PRO A 119 -8.97 4.61 16.10
C PRO A 119 -10.26 4.28 15.34
N ILE A 120 -10.97 3.23 15.77
CA ILE A 120 -12.21 2.78 15.12
C ILE A 120 -13.24 3.91 15.00
N ALA A 121 -13.37 4.76 16.03
CA ALA A 121 -14.25 5.93 16.00
C ALA A 121 -13.90 6.90 14.85
N LEU A 122 -12.62 7.22 14.67
CA LEU A 122 -12.14 8.08 13.58
C LEU A 122 -12.31 7.40 12.21
N ARG A 123 -12.06 6.10 12.11
CA ARG A 123 -12.29 5.33 10.87
C ARG A 123 -13.76 5.35 10.47
N SER A 124 -14.66 5.14 11.44
CA SER A 124 -16.12 5.18 11.24
C SER A 124 -16.56 6.55 10.71
N GLN A 125 -16.13 7.63 11.38
CA GLN A 125 -16.42 9.01 10.96
C GLN A 125 -15.92 9.28 9.54
N ARG A 126 -14.66 8.98 9.25
CA ARG A 126 -14.06 9.14 7.91
C ARG A 126 -14.72 8.33 6.81
N LEU A 127 -15.36 7.20 7.15
CA LEU A 127 -16.14 6.40 6.19
C LEU A 127 -17.52 7.01 5.97
N ALA A 128 -18.19 7.47 7.04
CA ALA A 128 -19.48 8.13 6.97
C ALA A 128 -19.42 9.43 6.15
N ASP A 129 -18.36 10.23 6.32
CA ASP A 129 -18.15 11.50 5.61
C ASP A 129 -17.97 11.33 4.09
N ARG A 130 -17.73 10.10 3.59
CA ARG A 130 -17.63 9.83 2.15
C ARG A 130 -18.99 9.79 1.47
N HIS A 131 -20.09 9.68 2.22
CA HIS A 131 -21.47 9.62 1.72
C HIS A 131 -21.71 8.56 0.62
N ARG A 132 -20.97 7.44 0.65
CA ARG A 132 -21.03 6.37 -0.36
C ARG A 132 -21.54 5.03 0.18
N GLU A 133 -21.74 4.92 1.49
CA GLU A 133 -21.90 3.65 2.19
C GLU A 133 -22.98 3.77 3.26
N THR A 134 -23.73 2.70 3.50
CA THR A 134 -24.69 2.64 4.60
C THR A 134 -23.98 2.39 5.94
N ALA A 135 -24.66 2.64 7.06
CA ALA A 135 -24.09 2.34 8.38
C ALA A 135 -23.76 0.83 8.56
N ALA A 136 -24.53 -0.06 7.91
CA ALA A 136 -24.28 -1.49 7.89
C ALA A 136 -23.00 -1.84 7.13
N ASP A 137 -22.78 -1.23 5.96
CA ASP A 137 -21.55 -1.41 5.17
C ASP A 137 -20.32 -0.94 5.95
N ILE A 138 -20.42 0.20 6.65
CA ILE A 138 -19.35 0.74 7.50
C ILE A 138 -19.04 -0.22 8.64
N ALA A 139 -20.05 -0.73 9.35
CA ALA A 139 -19.86 -1.67 10.44
C ALA A 139 -19.18 -2.97 9.97
N GLU A 140 -19.57 -3.50 8.81
CA GLU A 140 -18.94 -4.67 8.21
C GLU A 140 -17.46 -4.40 7.84
N ARG A 141 -17.15 -3.21 7.31
CA ARG A 141 -15.77 -2.82 7.01
C ARG A 141 -14.91 -2.63 8.27
N LEU A 142 -15.52 -2.24 9.39
CA LEU A 142 -14.82 -2.06 10.66
C LEU A 142 -14.55 -3.38 11.38
N SER A 143 -15.47 -4.36 11.29
CA SER A 143 -15.35 -5.67 11.96
C SER A 143 -14.33 -6.61 11.31
N ARG A 144 -13.97 -6.35 10.04
CA ARG A 144 -12.95 -7.12 9.30
C ARG A 144 -11.54 -6.78 9.79
N GLU A 145 -11.13 -7.36 10.90
CA GLU A 145 -9.73 -7.38 11.32
C GLU A 145 -9.08 -8.71 10.91
N VAL A 146 -8.23 -8.66 9.88
CA VAL A 146 -7.37 -9.78 9.52
C VAL A 146 -6.08 -9.66 10.33
N PRO A 147 -5.68 -10.66 11.13
CA PRO A 147 -4.41 -10.64 11.85
C PRO A 147 -3.26 -10.26 10.93
N LEU A 148 -2.43 -9.31 11.37
CA LEU A 148 -1.23 -8.89 10.65
C LEU A 148 -0.02 -9.49 11.34
N GLN A 149 0.70 -10.36 10.62
CA GLN A 149 1.95 -10.93 11.09
C GLN A 149 3.02 -10.69 10.03
N ALA A 150 4.11 -10.05 10.45
CA ALA A 150 5.29 -9.82 9.64
C ALA A 150 6.51 -9.68 10.56
N GLU A 151 7.67 -10.14 10.09
CA GLU A 151 8.92 -10.09 10.86
C GLU A 151 9.37 -8.64 11.12
N ARG A 152 9.26 -7.78 10.10
CA ARG A 152 9.60 -6.35 10.17
C ARG A 152 8.33 -5.50 10.07
N LEU A 153 7.55 -5.48 11.13
CA LEU A 153 6.30 -4.71 11.21
C LEU A 153 6.51 -3.35 11.91
N HIS A 154 6.07 -2.29 11.25
CA HIS A 154 6.02 -0.93 11.77
C HIS A 154 4.58 -0.42 11.72
N SER A 155 4.18 0.42 12.68
CA SER A 155 2.83 0.95 12.75
C SER A 155 2.84 2.49 12.81
N ILE A 156 1.92 3.10 12.07
CA ILE A 156 1.63 4.53 12.10
C ILE A 156 0.16 4.67 12.47
N VAL A 157 -0.10 5.31 13.61
CA VAL A 157 -1.46 5.71 14.01
C VAL A 157 -1.74 7.08 13.41
N ASN A 158 -2.70 7.15 12.49
CA ASN A 158 -3.11 8.35 11.78
C ASN A 158 -4.31 9.01 12.47
N ASP A 159 -4.08 9.52 13.67
CA ASP A 159 -5.04 10.24 14.53
C ASP A 159 -4.75 11.74 14.65
N GLY A 160 -3.58 12.20 14.20
CA GLY A 160 -3.22 13.61 14.05
C GLY A 160 -3.63 14.24 12.72
N SER A 161 -2.99 15.36 12.39
CA SER A 161 -3.15 16.04 11.11
C SER A 161 -2.54 15.25 9.95
N ILE A 162 -3.01 15.52 8.73
CA ILE A 162 -2.47 14.89 7.51
C ILE A 162 -0.96 15.16 7.37
N ALA A 163 -0.51 16.37 7.71
CA ALA A 163 0.90 16.75 7.63
C ALA A 163 1.78 15.94 8.60
N GLU A 164 1.31 15.72 9.83
CA GLU A 164 2.01 14.88 10.81
C GLU A 164 2.10 13.42 10.34
N GLY A 165 1.00 12.87 9.82
CA GLY A 165 0.98 11.52 9.26
C GLY A 165 1.93 11.34 8.07
N ILE A 166 1.98 12.32 7.15
CA ILE A 166 2.91 12.31 6.02
C ILE A 166 4.35 12.37 6.52
N GLY A 167 4.64 13.28 7.46
CA GLY A 167 5.97 13.43 8.04
C GLY A 167 6.45 12.15 8.74
N ALA A 168 5.57 11.48 9.50
CA ALA A 168 5.86 10.22 10.14
C ALA A 168 6.18 9.11 9.13
N LEU A 169 5.38 8.99 8.05
CA LEU A 169 5.62 8.00 7.00
C LEU A 169 6.94 8.27 6.27
N VAL A 170 7.22 9.51 5.88
CA VAL A 170 8.47 9.89 5.20
C VAL A 170 9.68 9.59 6.08
N ARG A 171 9.61 9.91 7.38
CA ARG A 171 10.68 9.62 8.32
C ARG A 171 10.94 8.12 8.42
N LEU A 172 9.89 7.33 8.63
CA LEU A 172 9.99 5.87 8.71
C LEU A 172 10.59 5.27 7.43
N LEU A 173 10.16 5.72 6.25
CA LEU A 173 10.70 5.26 4.97
C LEU A 173 12.21 5.54 4.84
N LYS A 174 12.68 6.69 5.33
CA LYS A 174 14.11 7.04 5.37
C LYS A 174 14.88 6.18 6.37
N ASP A 175 14.31 5.94 7.55
CA ASP A 175 14.94 5.11 8.59
C ASP A 175 15.04 3.63 8.17
N LEU A 176 14.10 3.16 7.34
CA LEU A 176 14.08 1.80 6.79
C LEU A 176 15.12 1.56 5.70
N GLN A 177 15.71 2.61 5.12
CA GLN A 177 16.69 2.41 4.06
C GLN A 177 17.87 1.58 4.56
N PRO A 178 18.30 0.57 3.78
CA PRO A 178 19.56 -0.09 4.05
C PRO A 178 20.64 0.99 4.15
N ALA A 179 21.44 0.97 5.22
CA ALA A 179 22.60 1.84 5.31
C ALA A 179 23.44 1.62 4.05
N LEU A 180 23.54 2.62 3.19
CA LEU A 180 24.45 2.58 2.07
C LEU A 180 25.85 2.50 2.68
N CYS A 181 26.47 1.30 2.65
CA CYS A 181 27.90 1.19 2.87
C CYS A 181 28.57 2.14 1.88
N ARG A 182 29.13 3.24 2.40
CA ARG A 182 30.02 4.13 1.67
C ARG A 182 31.36 3.46 1.46
#